data_AF-A0A1F4E438-F1
#
_entry.id   AF-A0A1F4E438-F1
#
_cell.length_a   1.000
_cell.length_b   1.000
_cell.length_c   1.000
_cell.angle_alpha   90.00
_cell.angle_beta   90.00
_cell.angle_gamma   90.00
#
_symmetry.space_group_name_H-M   'P 1'
#
loop_
_entity.id
_entity.type
_entity.pdbx_description
1 polymer ?
#
loop_
_entity_poly.entity_id
_entity_poly.type
_entity_poly.pdbx_seq_one_letter_code
_entity_poly.pdbx_strand_id
1 'polypeptide(L)'
;MKQTLQRGFTLIELMIVVAIIGILAAVAIPAYQDYIARSQVSEAVSLMGSGKTPFAEYYSDKGVWPANTAAVMGNTSGKYTLSIDVTGTPVTSAPGSITLQATMRPSGINSNITNGTVQLITADGGKNWSCTGAGTSTIQAKYLPGACR
;
A
#
# COMPACT_ATOMS: atom_id res chain seq x y z
N MET A 1 49.70 -28.20 28.25
CA MET A 1 48.64 -27.72 27.34
C MET A 1 47.30 -28.10 27.95
N LYS A 2 46.49 -27.14 28.39
CA LYS A 2 45.14 -27.41 28.92
C LYS A 2 44.24 -27.77 27.73
N GLN A 3 43.81 -29.03 27.61
CA GLN A 3 42.77 -29.41 26.67
C GLN A 3 41.44 -28.87 27.17
N THR A 4 40.93 -27.83 26.51
CA THR A 4 39.55 -27.37 26.69
C THR A 4 38.64 -28.37 26.00
N LEU A 5 37.84 -29.14 26.76
CA LEU A 5 36.77 -29.96 26.17
C LEU A 5 35.81 -29.03 25.41
N GLN A 6 35.77 -29.14 24.08
CA GLN A 6 34.70 -28.54 23.29
C GLN A 6 33.41 -29.29 23.64
N ARG A 7 32.50 -28.61 24.34
CA ARG A 7 31.13 -29.09 24.51
C ARG A 7 30.38 -28.88 23.19
N GLY A 8 30.16 -29.97 22.47
CA GLY A 8 29.27 -29.98 21.31
C GLY A 8 27.81 -29.92 21.71
N PHE A 9 26.96 -29.45 20.80
CA PHE A 9 25.51 -29.46 20.94
C PHE A 9 24.97 -30.88 20.69
N THR A 10 24.05 -31.36 21.51
CA THR A 10 23.46 -32.69 21.34
C THR A 10 22.39 -32.69 20.24
N LEU A 11 22.18 -33.84 19.59
CA LEU A 11 21.12 -33.99 18.59
C LEU A 11 19.73 -33.73 19.18
N ILE A 12 19.51 -34.08 20.45
CA ILE A 12 18.23 -33.84 21.11
C ILE A 12 17.99 -32.36 21.40
N GLU A 13 19.03 -31.62 21.80
CA GLU A 13 18.93 -30.16 21.96
C GLU A 13 18.60 -29.48 20.62
N LEU A 14 19.19 -29.96 19.51
CA LEU A 14 18.90 -29.44 18.17
C LEU A 14 17.46 -29.71 17.73
N MET A 15 16.95 -30.91 17.98
CA MET A 15 15.57 -31.25 17.64
C MET A 15 14.56 -30.39 18.42
N ILE A 16 14.81 -30.15 19.71
CA ILE A 16 13.92 -29.30 20.53
C ILE A 16 13.95 -27.86 20.03
N VAL A 17 15.13 -27.31 19.72
CA VAL A 17 15.26 -25.95 19.19
C VAL A 17 14.51 -25.80 17.86
N VAL A 18 14.67 -26.76 16.94
CA VAL A 18 13.96 -26.75 15.66
C VAL A 18 12.44 -26.83 15.87
N ALA A 19 11.96 -27.63 16.82
CA ALA A 19 10.54 -27.72 17.14
C ALA A 19 9.97 -26.37 17.65
N ILE A 20 10.68 -25.70 18.54
CA ILE A 20 10.27 -24.38 19.07
C ILE A 20 10.27 -23.32 17.95
N ILE A 21 11.33 -23.28 17.13
CA ILE A 21 11.42 -22.36 15.98
C ILE A 21 10.27 -22.62 15.00
N GLY A 22 9.92 -23.89 14.75
CA GLY A 22 8.80 -24.26 13.90
C GLY A 22 7.46 -23.67 14.37
N ILE A 23 7.17 -23.75 15.68
CA ILE A 23 5.95 -23.19 16.28
C ILE A 23 5.94 -21.66 16.15
N LEU A 24 7.06 -21.00 16.48
CA LEU A 24 7.18 -19.54 16.37
C LEU A 24 7.04 -19.07 14.92
N ALA A 25 7.66 -19.78 13.97
CA ALA A 25 7.60 -19.47 12.55
C ALA A 25 6.18 -19.55 11.99
N ALA A 26 5.36 -20.50 12.46
CA ALA A 26 3.97 -20.64 12.03
C ALA A 26 3.12 -19.39 12.31
N VAL A 27 3.42 -18.65 13.38
CA VAL A 27 2.72 -17.40 13.74
C VAL A 27 3.45 -16.17 13.17
N ALA A 28 4.77 -16.16 13.23
CA ALA A 28 5.59 -15.02 12.84
C ALA A 28 5.59 -14.78 11.33
N ILE A 29 5.60 -15.84 10.51
CA ILE A 29 5.66 -15.70 9.05
C ILE A 29 4.41 -15.00 8.51
N PRO A 30 3.16 -15.42 8.82
CA PRO A 30 1.97 -14.70 8.37
C PRO A 30 1.94 -13.23 8.83
N ALA A 31 2.27 -12.98 10.10
CA ALA A 31 2.30 -11.62 10.63
C ALA A 31 3.34 -10.72 9.93
N TYR A 32 4.51 -11.28 9.59
CA TYR A 32 5.53 -10.56 8.83
C TYR A 32 5.07 -10.28 7.39
N GLN A 33 4.38 -11.22 6.74
CA GLN A 33 3.80 -10.99 5.41
C GLN A 33 2.76 -9.86 5.42
N ASP A 34 1.89 -9.82 6.44
CA ASP A 34 0.91 -8.75 6.61
C ASP A 34 1.59 -7.37 6.79
N TYR A 35 2.69 -7.32 7.55
CA TYR A 35 3.49 -6.10 7.71
C TYR A 35 4.11 -5.63 6.39
N ILE A 36 4.72 -6.54 5.63
CA ILE A 36 5.35 -6.22 4.34
C ILE A 36 4.30 -5.76 3.33
N ALA A 37 3.15 -6.43 3.26
CA ALA A 37 2.03 -6.00 2.42
C ALA A 37 1.62 -4.56 2.74
N ARG A 38 1.43 -4.23 4.02
CA ARG A 38 1.07 -2.87 4.46
C ARG A 38 2.15 -1.83 4.13
N SER A 39 3.41 -2.19 4.30
CA SER A 39 4.53 -1.33 3.93
C SER A 39 4.54 -1.04 2.44
N GLN A 40 4.27 -2.03 1.59
CA GLN A 40 4.21 -1.86 0.14
C GLN A 40 3.04 -0.95 -0.27
N VAL A 41 1.86 -1.11 0.35
CA VAL A 41 0.70 -0.25 0.09
C VAL A 41 0.94 1.20 0.55
N SER A 42 1.75 1.43 1.58
CA SER A 42 2.06 2.78 2.05
C SER A 42 2.78 3.63 0.99
N GLU A 43 3.54 3.02 0.08
CA GLU A 43 4.15 3.71 -1.06
C GLU A 43 3.06 4.29 -1.97
N ALA A 44 2.06 3.50 -2.33
CA ALA A 44 0.95 3.92 -3.19
C ALA A 44 0.19 5.11 -2.57
N VAL A 45 -0.07 5.05 -1.27
CA VAL A 45 -0.74 6.14 -0.53
C VAL A 45 0.12 7.40 -0.48
N SER A 46 1.43 7.26 -0.31
CA SER A 46 2.36 8.38 -0.34
C SER A 46 2.44 9.03 -1.73
N LEU A 47 2.50 8.21 -2.79
CA LEU A 47 2.52 8.70 -4.17
C LEU A 47 1.22 9.44 -4.51
N MET A 48 0.05 8.88 -4.18
CA MET A 48 -1.23 9.59 -4.32
C MET A 48 -1.28 10.87 -3.47
N GLY A 49 -0.69 10.83 -2.27
CA GLY A 49 -0.59 11.97 -1.37
C GLY A 49 0.11 13.18 -2.00
N SER A 50 1.12 12.95 -2.85
CA SER A 50 1.79 14.01 -3.60
C SER A 50 0.88 14.72 -4.62
N GLY A 51 -0.20 14.07 -5.06
CA GLY A 51 -1.19 14.63 -5.96
C GLY A 51 -2.22 15.54 -5.28
N LYS A 52 -2.39 15.48 -3.96
CA LYS A 52 -3.46 16.21 -3.25
C LYS A 52 -3.47 17.71 -3.56
N THR A 53 -2.32 18.36 -3.39
CA THR A 53 -2.18 19.81 -3.59
C THR A 53 -2.29 20.20 -5.07
N PRO A 54 -1.54 19.59 -6.01
CA PRO A 54 -1.66 19.94 -7.43
C PRO A 54 -3.07 19.74 -8.00
N PHE A 55 -3.78 18.69 -7.59
CA PHE A 55 -5.17 18.48 -7.99
C PHE A 55 -6.08 19.58 -7.45
N ALA A 56 -5.96 19.94 -6.17
CA ALA A 56 -6.77 20.99 -5.56
C ALA A 56 -6.50 22.37 -6.19
N GLU A 57 -5.24 22.69 -6.49
CA GLU A 57 -4.84 23.91 -7.18
C GLU A 57 -5.42 23.98 -8.60
N TYR A 58 -5.31 22.90 -9.37
CA TYR A 58 -5.87 22.82 -10.72
C TYR A 58 -7.39 23.05 -10.71
N TYR A 59 -8.08 22.42 -9.76
CA TYR A 59 -9.53 22.62 -9.58
C TYR A 59 -9.88 24.05 -9.17
N SER A 60 -9.09 24.67 -8.29
CA SER A 60 -9.30 26.05 -7.86
C SER A 60 -9.07 27.07 -8.98
N ASP A 61 -8.15 26.82 -9.90
CA ASP A 61 -7.84 27.72 -11.03
C ASP A 61 -8.80 27.52 -12.21
N LYS A 62 -9.13 26.26 -12.55
CA LYS A 62 -9.90 25.93 -13.76
C LYS A 62 -11.38 25.67 -13.51
N GLY A 63 -11.79 25.46 -12.26
CA GLY A 63 -13.15 25.04 -11.90
C GLY A 63 -13.52 23.62 -12.37
N VAL A 64 -12.54 22.87 -12.91
CA VAL A 64 -12.69 21.50 -13.41
C VAL A 64 -11.50 20.68 -12.95
N TRP A 65 -11.71 19.38 -12.73
CA TRP A 65 -10.63 18.45 -12.42
C TRP A 65 -9.81 18.11 -13.67
N PRO A 66 -8.51 17.79 -13.54
CA PRO A 66 -7.72 17.35 -14.67
C PRO A 66 -8.19 15.96 -15.12
N ALA A 67 -8.18 15.72 -16.43
CA ALA A 67 -8.69 14.48 -17.01
C ALA A 67 -7.82 13.25 -16.68
N ASN A 68 -6.55 13.47 -16.32
CA ASN A 68 -5.60 12.43 -15.94
C ASN A 68 -4.55 13.01 -14.99
N THR A 69 -3.77 12.10 -14.37
CA THR A 69 -2.71 12.44 -13.42
C THR A 69 -1.51 13.15 -14.05
N ALA A 70 -1.22 12.92 -15.35
CA ALA A 70 -0.06 13.51 -16.01
C ALA A 70 -0.13 15.05 -16.14
N ALA A 71 -1.33 15.63 -16.05
CA ALA A 71 -1.50 17.09 -16.08
C ALA A 71 -0.99 17.80 -14.82
N VAL A 72 -0.88 17.09 -13.70
CA VAL A 72 -0.65 17.69 -12.37
C VAL A 72 0.33 16.92 -11.48
N MET A 73 0.67 15.67 -11.81
CA MET A 73 1.62 14.84 -11.08
C MET A 73 2.83 14.50 -11.95
N GLY A 74 4.01 14.59 -11.34
CA GLY A 74 5.27 14.20 -12.00
C GLY A 74 5.52 12.69 -12.03
N ASN A 75 5.03 11.95 -11.03
CA ASN A 75 5.21 10.50 -10.92
C ASN A 75 3.90 9.82 -10.53
N THR A 76 3.52 8.78 -11.28
CA THR A 76 2.31 7.99 -11.06
C THR A 76 2.62 6.51 -10.82
N SER A 77 3.91 6.15 -10.70
CA SER A 77 4.35 4.78 -10.46
C SER A 77 5.55 4.77 -9.52
N GLY A 78 5.79 3.61 -8.91
CA GLY A 78 6.87 3.40 -7.95
C GLY A 78 7.41 1.98 -7.99
N LYS A 79 8.06 1.58 -6.91
CA LYS A 79 8.62 0.23 -6.76
C LYS A 79 7.52 -0.82 -6.64
N TYR A 80 6.49 -0.55 -5.85
CA TYR A 80 5.38 -1.47 -5.58
C TYR A 80 4.08 -1.04 -6.27
N THR A 81 3.97 0.25 -6.58
CA THR A 81 2.83 0.85 -7.28
C THR A 81 3.04 0.81 -8.80
N LEU A 82 2.08 0.26 -9.53
CA LEU A 82 2.09 0.17 -10.99
C LEU A 82 1.70 1.49 -11.65
N SER A 83 0.55 2.04 -11.26
CA SER A 83 0.00 3.27 -11.83
C SER A 83 -0.88 4.01 -10.80
N ILE A 84 -1.11 5.29 -11.07
CA ILE A 84 -2.11 6.12 -10.40
C ILE A 84 -2.93 6.79 -11.49
N ASP A 85 -4.22 6.51 -11.47
CA ASP A 85 -5.18 6.92 -12.50
C ASP A 85 -6.36 7.67 -11.88
N VAL A 86 -6.96 8.58 -12.65
CA VAL A 86 -8.23 9.22 -12.28
C VAL A 86 -9.36 8.31 -12.74
N THR A 87 -10.12 7.74 -11.80
CA THR A 87 -11.17 6.74 -12.11
C THR A 87 -12.56 7.19 -11.75
N GLY A 88 -12.70 8.23 -10.94
CA GLY A 88 -13.95 8.95 -10.74
C GLY A 88 -13.93 10.17 -11.64
N THR A 89 -14.71 10.15 -12.72
CA THR A 89 -14.91 11.35 -13.53
C THR A 89 -15.58 12.43 -12.67
N PRO A 90 -15.31 13.72 -12.92
CA PRO A 90 -16.21 14.77 -12.49
C PRO A 90 -17.56 14.52 -13.14
N VAL A 91 -18.47 13.89 -12.41
CA VAL A 91 -19.88 14.02 -12.73
C VAL A 91 -20.17 15.51 -12.57
N THR A 92 -20.67 16.14 -13.62
CA THR A 92 -21.13 17.56 -13.57
C THR A 92 -22.14 17.80 -12.44
N SER A 93 -22.68 16.75 -11.85
CA SER A 93 -23.55 16.71 -10.67
C SER A 93 -22.84 16.66 -9.30
N ALA A 94 -21.50 16.53 -9.24
CA ALA A 94 -20.70 16.58 -8.02
C ALA A 94 -19.40 17.38 -8.25
N PRO A 95 -19.49 18.72 -8.43
CA PRO A 95 -18.38 19.55 -8.88
C PRO A 95 -17.12 19.41 -8.02
N GLY A 96 -17.23 19.07 -6.73
CA GLY A 96 -16.10 18.94 -5.82
C GLY A 96 -15.46 17.54 -5.71
N SER A 97 -15.95 16.52 -6.41
CA SER A 97 -15.47 15.14 -6.22
C SER A 97 -14.52 14.64 -7.30
N ILE A 98 -13.45 13.98 -6.88
CA ILE A 98 -12.56 13.19 -7.74
C ILE A 98 -12.03 11.99 -6.96
N THR A 99 -11.76 10.91 -7.70
CA THR A 99 -11.12 9.70 -7.17
C THR A 99 -9.81 9.43 -7.91
N LEU A 100 -8.72 9.38 -7.15
CA LEU A 100 -7.45 8.83 -7.58
C LEU A 100 -7.41 7.36 -7.17
N GLN A 101 -7.00 6.48 -8.08
CA GLN A 101 -6.83 5.07 -7.81
C GLN A 101 -5.38 4.68 -8.09
N ALA A 102 -4.70 4.15 -7.07
CA ALA A 102 -3.43 3.47 -7.23
C ALA A 102 -3.64 1.97 -7.44
N THR A 103 -2.94 1.42 -8.44
CA THR A 103 -2.91 -0.01 -8.73
C THR A 103 -1.56 -0.58 -8.31
N MET A 104 -1.56 -1.67 -7.55
CA MET A 104 -0.34 -2.36 -7.14
C MET A 104 0.20 -3.25 -8.27
N ARG A 105 1.52 -3.48 -8.30
CA ARG A 105 2.16 -4.34 -9.32
C ARG A 105 1.61 -5.77 -9.32
N PRO A 106 1.59 -6.44 -10.48
CA PRO A 106 1.14 -7.83 -10.59
C PRO A 106 2.12 -8.84 -9.99
N SER A 107 3.41 -8.48 -9.87
CA SER A 107 4.48 -9.37 -9.42
C SER A 107 5.60 -8.59 -8.73
N GLY A 108 6.50 -9.32 -8.04
CA GLY A 108 7.60 -8.70 -7.28
C GLY A 108 7.18 -8.03 -5.98
N ILE A 109 5.92 -8.24 -5.56
CA ILE A 109 5.33 -7.72 -4.33
C ILE A 109 4.64 -8.84 -3.55
N ASN A 110 4.11 -8.55 -2.37
CA ASN A 110 3.39 -9.52 -1.55
C ASN A 110 2.13 -10.01 -2.29
N SER A 111 1.92 -11.33 -2.33
CA SER A 111 0.83 -11.97 -3.07
C SER A 111 -0.57 -11.59 -2.60
N ASN A 112 -0.70 -11.06 -1.38
CA ASN A 112 -1.99 -10.64 -0.83
C ASN A 112 -2.46 -9.28 -1.36
N ILE A 113 -1.61 -8.56 -2.10
CA ILE A 113 -1.90 -7.21 -2.61
C ILE A 113 -1.63 -7.06 -4.10
N THR A 114 -1.25 -8.12 -4.81
CA THR A 114 -1.01 -8.08 -6.26
C THR A 114 -2.27 -7.68 -7.01
N ASN A 115 -2.15 -6.75 -7.96
CA ASN A 115 -3.27 -6.13 -8.67
C ASN A 115 -4.34 -5.47 -7.77
N GLY A 116 -4.06 -5.35 -6.48
CA GLY A 116 -4.95 -4.69 -5.54
C GLY A 116 -4.99 -3.20 -5.81
N THR A 117 -6.10 -2.56 -5.47
CA THR A 117 -6.24 -1.11 -5.62
C THR A 117 -6.55 -0.40 -4.30
N VAL A 118 -6.06 0.84 -4.21
CA VAL A 118 -6.32 1.79 -3.12
C VAL A 118 -6.77 3.10 -3.74
N GLN A 119 -7.76 3.75 -3.15
CA GLN A 119 -8.30 5.01 -3.62
C GLN A 119 -8.04 6.13 -2.63
N LEU A 120 -7.86 7.31 -3.20
CA LEU A 120 -7.86 8.58 -2.50
C LEU A 120 -8.96 9.45 -3.12
N ILE A 121 -9.94 9.82 -2.32
CA ILE A 121 -11.19 10.45 -2.76
C ILE A 121 -11.31 11.81 -2.07
N THR A 122 -11.74 12.81 -2.81
CA THR A 122 -12.23 14.08 -2.25
C THR A 122 -13.66 14.29 -2.74
N ALA A 123 -14.44 15.05 -1.98
CA ALA A 123 -15.79 15.48 -2.36
C ALA A 123 -15.99 17.01 -2.30
N ASP A 124 -14.97 17.77 -1.88
CA ASP A 124 -15.09 19.19 -1.53
C ASP A 124 -14.04 20.08 -2.22
N GLY A 125 -13.63 19.71 -3.43
CA GLY A 125 -12.66 20.49 -4.21
C GLY A 125 -11.21 20.28 -3.75
N GLY A 126 -10.92 19.17 -3.07
CA GLY A 126 -9.57 18.79 -2.66
C GLY A 126 -9.17 19.30 -1.28
N LYS A 127 -10.13 19.75 -0.46
CA LYS A 127 -9.86 20.23 0.90
C LYS A 127 -9.72 19.06 1.86
N ASN A 128 -10.61 18.07 1.75
CA ASN A 128 -10.58 16.85 2.53
C ASN A 128 -10.38 15.65 1.60
N TRP A 129 -9.41 14.80 1.95
CA TRP A 129 -9.11 13.59 1.22
C TRP A 129 -9.30 12.37 2.12
N SER A 130 -10.20 11.48 1.74
CA SER A 130 -10.37 10.17 2.37
C SER A 130 -9.59 9.11 1.60
N CYS A 131 -8.93 8.21 2.32
CA CYS A 131 -8.26 7.07 1.73
C CYS A 131 -9.03 5.80 2.07
N THR A 132 -9.27 4.95 1.08
CA THR A 132 -10.01 3.69 1.25
C THR A 132 -9.45 2.59 0.35
N GLY A 133 -9.70 1.33 0.70
CA GLY A 133 -9.63 0.23 -0.26
C GLY A 133 -10.69 0.42 -1.37
N ALA A 134 -10.41 -0.06 -2.58
CA ALA A 134 -11.12 0.33 -3.79
C ALA A 134 -11.65 -0.82 -4.66
N GLY A 135 -12.93 -0.73 -5.09
CA GLY A 135 -13.50 -1.52 -6.20
C GLY A 135 -13.61 -3.04 -6.01
N THR A 136 -13.74 -3.78 -7.12
CA THR A 136 -13.87 -5.26 -7.16
C THR A 136 -12.55 -6.00 -6.88
N SER A 137 -11.41 -5.28 -6.84
CA SER A 137 -10.07 -5.78 -6.52
C SER A 137 -9.49 -5.03 -5.31
N THR A 138 -10.32 -4.83 -4.28
CA THR A 138 -9.96 -4.09 -3.07
C THR A 138 -8.90 -4.84 -2.27
N ILE A 139 -7.81 -4.14 -1.93
CA ILE A 139 -6.87 -4.62 -0.91
C ILE A 139 -7.61 -4.74 0.43
N GLN A 140 -7.50 -5.90 1.08
CA GLN A 140 -8.16 -6.11 2.38
C GLN A 140 -7.72 -5.06 3.40
N ALA A 141 -8.66 -4.58 4.23
CA ALA A 141 -8.43 -3.50 5.20
C ALA A 141 -7.22 -3.73 6.12
N LYS A 142 -6.90 -4.99 6.44
CA LYS A 142 -5.71 -5.33 7.24
C LYS A 142 -4.38 -4.96 6.58
N TYR A 143 -4.31 -4.88 5.26
CA TYR A 143 -3.10 -4.48 4.53
C TYR A 143 -3.09 -2.98 4.23
N LEU A 144 -4.15 -2.24 4.57
CA LEU A 144 -4.16 -0.79 4.40
C LEU A 144 -3.36 -0.11 5.52
N PRO A 145 -2.61 0.98 5.21
CA PRO A 145 -2.00 1.84 6.21
C PRO A 145 -3.06 2.43 7.14
N GLY A 146 -2.65 2.91 8.33
CA GLY A 146 -3.58 3.49 9.30
C GLY A 146 -4.37 4.68 8.76
N ALA A 147 -3.82 5.44 7.82
CA ALA A 147 -4.49 6.57 7.17
C ALA A 147 -5.62 6.16 6.21
N CYS A 148 -5.77 4.87 5.91
CA CYS A 148 -6.72 4.32 4.94
C CYS A 148 -7.62 3.23 5.57
N ARG A 149 -7.69 3.20 6.91
CA ARG A 149 -8.52 2.30 7.69
C ARG A 149 -9.60 3.05 8.44
#